data_AF-A3X5R4-F1
#
_entry.id   AF-A3X5R4-F1
#
_cell.length_a   1.000
_cell.length_b   1.000
_cell.length_c   1.000
_cell.angle_alpha   90.00
_cell.angle_beta   90.00
_cell.angle_gamma   90.00
#
_symmetry.space_group_name_H-M   'P 1'
#
loop_
_entity.id
_entity.type
_entity.pdbx_description
1 polymer ?
#
loop_
_entity_poly.entity_id
_entity_poly.type
_entity_poly.pdbx_seq_one_letter_code
_entity_poly.pdbx_strand_id
1 'polypeptide(L)'
;MSAATQPISVIARLLDLSERRVQQLSREGVIPKAKRGQYDLIGSVRGYVRYLRDQATKAQAGAPDYAAERARFIRARADLAEMEAEEKRRALIAAEQIEAAWIAVLALLRTRLLALPDRLAPQAFDQPTVGDTRTLIRTAICEVLDDLAQPDIELEADIDLAGVSDPETDSGESIGGSEAAAGLDDQRLGRSEPTAEL
;
A
#
# COMPACT_ATOMS: atom_id res chain seq x y z
N MET A 1 -3.03 18.36 -64.00
CA MET A 1 -3.30 17.59 -62.77
C MET A 1 -4.76 17.79 -62.43
N SER A 2 -5.61 16.82 -62.78
CA SER A 2 -7.07 16.95 -62.70
C SER A 2 -7.53 17.12 -61.25
N ALA A 3 -8.09 18.29 -60.93
CA ALA A 3 -8.68 18.56 -59.62
C ALA A 3 -9.97 17.74 -59.47
N ALA A 4 -9.85 16.53 -58.91
CA ALA A 4 -10.99 15.70 -58.54
C ALA A 4 -11.73 16.38 -57.37
N THR A 5 -12.62 17.28 -57.73
CA THR A 5 -13.34 18.11 -56.77
C THR A 5 -14.56 17.31 -56.28
N GLN A 6 -14.66 17.13 -54.97
CA GLN A 6 -15.69 16.30 -54.35
C GLN A 6 -16.63 17.14 -53.47
N PRO A 7 -17.90 16.73 -53.32
CA PRO A 7 -18.81 17.38 -52.39
C PRO A 7 -18.38 17.12 -50.95
N ILE A 8 -18.83 17.99 -50.04
CA ILE A 8 -18.44 17.94 -48.62
C ILE A 8 -18.74 16.60 -47.95
N SER A 9 -19.84 15.95 -48.32
CA SER A 9 -20.26 14.65 -47.77
C SER A 9 -19.26 13.53 -48.05
N VAL A 10 -18.61 13.56 -49.23
CA VAL A 10 -17.60 12.58 -49.62
C VAL A 10 -16.30 12.81 -48.84
N ILE A 11 -15.89 14.07 -48.66
CA ILE A 11 -14.70 14.41 -47.87
C ILE A 11 -14.91 14.11 -46.39
N ALA A 12 -16.09 14.41 -45.86
CA ALA A 12 -16.48 14.10 -44.50
C ALA A 12 -16.36 12.59 -44.21
N ARG A 13 -16.93 11.76 -45.08
CA ARG A 13 -16.81 10.29 -44.97
C ARG A 13 -15.36 9.80 -45.12
N LEU A 14 -14.60 10.38 -46.04
CA LEU A 14 -13.22 9.95 -46.29
C LEU A 14 -12.27 10.27 -45.13
N LEU A 15 -12.44 11.44 -44.51
CA LEU A 15 -11.60 11.88 -43.39
C LEU A 15 -12.12 11.41 -42.02
N ASP A 16 -13.23 10.66 -42.02
CA ASP A 16 -13.96 10.24 -40.82
C ASP A 16 -14.35 11.42 -39.91
N LEU A 17 -14.94 12.45 -40.53
CA LEU A 17 -15.34 13.70 -39.88
C LEU A 17 -16.80 14.03 -40.16
N SER A 18 -17.42 14.82 -39.29
CA SER A 18 -18.71 15.46 -39.61
C SER A 18 -18.53 16.57 -40.65
N GLU A 19 -19.55 16.82 -41.47
CA GLU A 19 -19.52 17.92 -42.45
C GLU A 19 -19.26 19.28 -41.77
N ARG A 20 -19.84 19.49 -40.58
CA ARG A 20 -19.60 20.67 -39.75
C ARG A 20 -18.12 20.81 -39.40
N ARG A 21 -17.45 19.72 -39.05
CA ARG A 21 -16.02 19.71 -38.70
C ARG A 21 -15.14 20.00 -39.91
N VAL A 22 -15.49 19.47 -41.09
CA VAL A 22 -14.81 19.80 -42.35
C VAL A 22 -14.97 21.29 -42.70
N GLN A 23 -16.16 21.87 -42.51
CA GLN A 23 -16.37 23.31 -42.71
C GLN A 23 -15.54 24.16 -41.76
N GLN A 24 -15.44 23.76 -40.49
CA GLN A 24 -14.62 24.44 -39.49
C GLN A 24 -13.14 24.41 -39.88
N LEU A 25 -12.57 23.23 -40.14
CA LEU A 25 -11.16 23.09 -40.54
C LEU A 25 -10.86 23.87 -41.83
N SER A 26 -11.84 23.98 -42.71
CA SER A 26 -11.70 24.79 -43.92
C SER A 26 -11.75 26.30 -43.67
N ARG A 27 -12.49 26.77 -42.66
CA ARG A 27 -12.44 28.19 -42.21
C ARG A 27 -11.12 28.50 -41.50
N GLU A 28 -10.57 27.51 -40.78
CA GLU A 28 -9.26 27.58 -40.12
C GLU A 28 -8.09 27.47 -41.12
N GLY A 29 -8.35 27.32 -42.42
CA GLY A 29 -7.34 27.27 -43.47
C GLY A 29 -6.60 25.93 -43.60
N VAL A 30 -7.03 24.90 -42.86
CA VAL A 30 -6.44 23.55 -42.90
C VAL A 30 -6.83 22.81 -44.17
N ILE A 31 -8.10 22.92 -44.58
CA ILE A 31 -8.64 22.24 -45.76
C ILE A 31 -8.91 23.27 -46.87
N PRO A 32 -8.20 23.22 -48.01
CA PRO A 32 -8.35 24.19 -49.09
C PRO A 32 -9.71 24.02 -49.79
N LYS A 33 -10.46 25.13 -49.95
CA LYS A 33 -11.70 25.16 -50.73
C LYS A 33 -11.39 25.37 -52.21
N ALA A 34 -11.97 24.55 -53.07
CA ALA A 34 -11.83 24.69 -54.52
C ALA A 34 -12.93 25.60 -55.09
N LYS A 35 -14.20 25.27 -54.85
CA LYS A 35 -15.39 26.05 -55.26
C LYS A 35 -16.48 25.96 -54.18
N ARG A 36 -17.56 26.74 -54.29
CA ARG A 36 -18.66 26.74 -53.30
C ARG A 36 -19.22 25.32 -53.10
N GLY A 37 -19.06 24.77 -51.91
CA GLY A 37 -19.52 23.41 -51.56
C GLY A 37 -18.64 22.26 -52.09
N GLN A 38 -17.47 22.59 -52.64
CA GLN A 38 -16.64 21.69 -53.43
C GLN A 38 -15.17 21.77 -52.99
N TYR A 39 -14.59 20.61 -52.72
CA TYR A 39 -13.29 20.47 -52.07
C TYR A 39 -12.33 19.65 -52.93
N ASP A 40 -11.06 20.05 -52.97
CA ASP A 40 -10.02 19.24 -53.62
C ASP A 40 -9.67 18.05 -52.74
N LEU A 41 -9.85 16.84 -53.27
CA LEU A 41 -9.66 15.58 -52.55
C LEU A 41 -8.24 15.46 -51.96
N ILE A 42 -7.23 15.67 -52.80
CA ILE A 42 -5.83 15.48 -52.44
C ILE A 42 -5.38 16.58 -51.46
N GLY A 43 -5.75 17.83 -51.73
CA GLY A 43 -5.49 18.96 -50.84
C GLY A 43 -6.14 18.80 -49.47
N SER A 44 -7.36 18.27 -49.41
CA SER A 44 -8.09 18.05 -48.15
C SER A 44 -7.44 16.98 -47.27
N VAL A 45 -7.06 15.84 -47.86
CA VAL A 45 -6.37 14.76 -47.13
C VAL A 45 -5.01 15.24 -46.62
N ARG A 46 -4.20 15.88 -47.48
CA ARG A 46 -2.88 16.37 -47.09
C ARG A 46 -2.95 17.45 -46.00
N GLY A 47 -3.91 18.36 -46.12
CA GLY A 47 -4.17 19.40 -45.11
C GLY A 47 -4.54 18.80 -43.76
N TYR A 48 -5.44 17.82 -43.76
CA TYR A 48 -5.85 17.13 -42.53
C TYR A 48 -4.73 16.31 -41.88
N VAL A 49 -3.95 15.57 -42.67
CA VAL A 49 -2.78 14.83 -42.15
C VAL A 49 -1.76 15.77 -41.50
N ARG A 50 -1.50 16.94 -42.10
CA ARG A 50 -0.62 17.95 -41.50
C ARG A 50 -1.17 18.47 -40.18
N TYR A 51 -2.47 18.77 -40.13
CA TYR A 51 -3.14 19.20 -38.91
C TYR A 51 -3.04 18.17 -37.77
N LEU A 52 -3.22 16.88 -38.07
CA LEU A 52 -3.06 15.81 -37.07
C LEU A 52 -1.63 15.71 -36.54
N ARG A 53 -0.62 15.85 -37.42
CA ARG A 53 0.80 15.84 -37.00
C ARG A 53 1.14 17.04 -36.12
N ASP A 54 0.65 18.23 -36.46
CA ASP A 54 0.88 19.44 -35.67
C ASP A 54 0.19 19.32 -34.29
N GLN A 55 -1.00 18.72 -34.24
CA GLN A 55 -1.72 18.50 -32.98
C GLN A 55 -0.99 17.49 -32.08
N ALA A 56 -0.49 16.39 -32.65
CA ALA A 56 0.30 15.40 -31.91
C ALA A 56 1.61 16.01 -31.35
N THR A 57 2.28 16.85 -32.15
CA THR A 57 3.51 17.53 -31.74
C THR A 57 3.26 18.53 -30.62
N LYS A 58 2.16 19.30 -30.69
CA LYS A 58 1.76 20.24 -29.63
C LYS A 58 1.38 19.53 -28.32
N ALA A 59 0.72 18.37 -28.40
CA ALA A 59 0.41 17.56 -27.22
C ALA A 59 1.68 17.01 -26.55
N GLN A 60 2.70 16.64 -27.34
CA GLN A 60 4.00 16.19 -26.83
C GLN A 60 4.90 17.31 -26.30
N ALA A 61 4.68 18.58 -26.65
CA ALA A 61 5.51 19.68 -26.15
C ALA A 61 5.13 20.13 -24.71
N GLY A 62 3.90 19.87 -24.26
CA GLY A 62 3.41 20.27 -22.92
C GLY A 62 3.35 19.15 -21.87
N ALA A 63 3.53 17.89 -22.27
CA ALA A 63 3.39 16.70 -21.41
C ALA A 63 4.69 16.08 -20.81
N PRO A 64 5.91 16.26 -21.36
CA PRO A 64 7.05 15.43 -20.97
C PRO A 64 7.58 15.80 -19.57
N ASP A 65 7.47 17.07 -19.17
CA ASP A 65 7.92 17.52 -17.85
C ASP A 65 6.98 17.06 -16.73
N TYR A 66 5.66 17.13 -16.94
CA TYR A 66 4.69 16.73 -15.91
C TYR A 66 4.73 15.22 -15.63
N ALA A 67 4.85 14.39 -16.67
CA ALA A 67 4.94 12.95 -16.50
C ALA A 67 6.24 12.54 -15.79
N ALA A 68 7.37 13.16 -16.15
CA ALA A 68 8.66 12.91 -15.52
C ALA A 68 8.69 13.36 -14.05
N GLU A 69 8.20 14.57 -13.75
CA GLU A 69 8.14 15.08 -12.37
C GLU A 69 7.14 14.29 -11.51
N ARG A 70 6.00 13.87 -12.06
CA ARG A 70 5.06 12.99 -11.36
C ARG A 70 5.66 11.61 -11.08
N ALA A 71 6.43 11.05 -12.01
CA ALA A 71 7.13 9.79 -11.78
C ALA A 71 8.19 9.92 -10.69
N ARG A 72 8.96 11.02 -10.69
CA ARG A 72 9.93 11.34 -9.62
C ARG A 72 9.25 11.47 -8.25
N PHE A 73 8.13 12.19 -8.18
CA PHE A 73 7.37 12.36 -6.95
C PHE A 73 6.80 11.04 -6.43
N ILE A 74 6.22 10.21 -7.31
CA ILE A 74 5.70 8.89 -6.92
C ILE A 74 6.81 8.01 -6.39
N ARG A 75 7.99 8.02 -7.03
CA ARG A 75 9.16 7.26 -6.57
C ARG A 75 9.62 7.72 -5.19
N ALA A 76 9.84 9.02 -5.00
CA ALA A 76 10.25 9.56 -3.70
C ALA A 76 9.22 9.26 -2.59
N ARG A 77 7.92 9.25 -2.92
CA ARG A 77 6.87 8.87 -1.97
C ARG A 77 6.87 7.38 -1.66
N ALA A 78 7.16 6.53 -2.63
CA ALA A 78 7.29 5.09 -2.42
C ALA A 78 8.50 4.79 -1.51
N ASP A 79 9.65 5.42 -1.79
CA ASP A 79 10.87 5.28 -0.98
C ASP A 79 10.61 5.71 0.48
N LEU A 80 9.90 6.82 0.69
CA LEU A 80 9.52 7.26 2.04
C LEU A 80 8.61 6.25 2.75
N ALA A 81 7.62 5.69 2.04
CA ALA A 81 6.71 4.72 2.61
C ALA A 81 7.42 3.40 2.97
N GLU A 82 8.41 2.99 2.18
CA GLU A 82 9.26 1.83 2.45
C GLU A 82 10.14 2.06 3.68
N MET A 83 10.77 3.23 3.80
CA MET A 83 11.53 3.61 4.99
C MET A 83 10.66 3.61 6.26
N GLU A 84 9.47 4.21 6.21
CA GLU A 84 8.52 4.19 7.34
C GLU A 84 8.07 2.77 7.70
N ALA A 85 7.89 1.89 6.70
CA ALA A 85 7.55 0.50 6.92
C ALA A 85 8.70 -0.27 7.58
N GLU A 86 9.94 -0.03 7.15
CA GLU A 86 11.14 -0.60 7.78
C GLU A 86 11.32 -0.12 9.22
N GLU A 87 11.13 1.18 9.49
CA GLU A 87 11.21 1.73 10.85
C GLU A 87 10.16 1.10 11.76
N LYS A 88 8.91 0.99 11.30
CA LYS A 88 7.84 0.33 12.05
C LYS A 88 8.14 -1.15 12.26
N ARG A 89 8.69 -1.85 11.25
CA ARG A 89 9.09 -3.25 11.37
C ARG A 89 10.23 -3.44 12.37
N ARG A 90 11.20 -2.53 12.42
CA ARG A 90 12.28 -2.53 13.42
C ARG A 90 11.79 -2.17 14.83
N ALA A 91 10.71 -1.38 14.94
CA ALA A 91 10.09 -1.00 16.21
C ALA A 91 9.07 -2.02 16.75
N LEU A 92 8.58 -2.93 15.91
CA LEU A 92 7.67 -4.00 16.30
C LEU A 92 8.47 -5.12 16.97
N ILE A 93 8.56 -5.04 18.30
CA ILE A 93 8.99 -6.17 19.13
C ILE A 93 7.74 -7.00 19.44
N ALA A 94 7.82 -8.31 19.23
CA ALA A 94 6.73 -9.23 19.53
C ALA A 94 6.38 -9.14 21.03
N ALA A 95 5.08 -9.10 21.36
CA ALA A 95 4.63 -9.00 22.74
C ALA A 95 5.14 -10.18 23.59
N GLU A 96 5.23 -11.36 22.97
CA GLU A 96 5.76 -12.57 23.59
C GLU A 96 7.25 -12.43 23.96
N GLN A 97 8.04 -11.73 23.14
CA GLN A 97 9.47 -11.49 23.43
C GLN A 97 9.64 -10.51 24.60
N ILE A 98 8.81 -9.46 24.65
CA ILE A 98 8.79 -8.53 25.79
C ILE A 98 8.38 -9.27 27.06
N GLU A 99 7.34 -10.10 26.99
CA GLU A 99 6.87 -10.88 28.13
C GLU A 99 7.95 -11.84 28.64
N ALA A 100 8.60 -12.60 27.75
CA ALA A 100 9.70 -13.49 28.12
C ALA A 100 10.87 -12.74 28.77
N ALA A 101 11.26 -11.59 28.22
CA ALA A 101 12.30 -10.73 28.79
C ALA A 101 11.93 -10.26 30.21
N TRP A 102 10.70 -9.79 30.41
CA TRP A 102 10.23 -9.37 31.74
C TRP A 102 10.18 -10.53 32.73
N ILE A 103 9.76 -11.72 32.31
CA ILE A 103 9.78 -12.92 33.15
C ILE A 103 11.21 -13.23 33.58
N ALA A 104 12.19 -13.16 32.69
CA ALA A 104 13.60 -13.38 33.00
C ALA A 104 14.14 -12.35 34.01
N VAL A 105 13.89 -11.05 33.79
CA VAL A 105 14.25 -9.97 34.73
C VAL A 105 13.65 -10.22 36.11
N LEU A 106 12.36 -10.54 36.18
CA LEU A 106 11.64 -10.75 37.44
C LEU A 106 12.12 -12.02 38.16
N ALA A 107 12.47 -13.07 37.44
CA ALA A 107 13.04 -14.29 38.01
C ALA A 107 14.43 -14.03 38.62
N LEU A 108 15.27 -13.25 37.94
CA LEU A 108 16.58 -12.84 38.44
C LEU A 108 16.43 -11.99 39.72
N LEU A 109 15.56 -10.99 39.68
CA LEU A 109 15.22 -10.15 40.84
C LEU A 109 14.77 -11.01 42.04
N ARG A 110 13.84 -11.94 41.82
CA ARG A 110 13.33 -12.84 42.87
C ARG A 110 14.47 -13.63 43.50
N THR A 111 15.35 -14.21 42.67
CA THR A 111 16.47 -15.04 43.14
C THR A 111 17.42 -14.22 44.01
N ARG A 112 17.78 -13.01 43.59
CA ARG A 112 18.68 -12.13 44.34
C ARG A 112 18.06 -11.64 45.65
N LEU A 113 16.79 -11.25 45.63
CA LEU A 113 16.09 -10.81 46.84
C LEU A 113 15.98 -11.92 47.90
N LEU A 114 15.74 -13.16 47.47
CA LEU A 114 15.66 -14.29 48.40
C LEU A 114 17.03 -14.71 48.95
N ALA A 115 18.13 -14.40 48.27
CA ALA A 115 19.49 -14.65 48.76
C ALA A 115 19.99 -13.61 49.77
N LEU A 116 19.38 -12.41 49.81
CA LEU A 116 19.79 -11.33 50.71
C LEU A 116 19.71 -11.70 52.19
N PRO A 117 18.61 -12.28 52.72
CA PRO A 117 18.53 -12.66 54.12
C PRO A 117 19.62 -13.65 54.53
N ASP A 118 19.90 -14.66 53.71
CA ASP A 118 20.92 -15.67 53.99
C ASP A 118 22.32 -15.06 54.07
N ARG A 119 22.63 -14.08 53.20
CA ARG A 119 23.89 -13.33 53.23
C ARG A 119 23.97 -12.34 54.39
N LEU A 120 22.88 -11.63 54.67
CA LEU A 120 22.85 -10.52 55.64
C LEU A 120 22.68 -10.99 57.07
N ALA A 121 21.98 -12.10 57.34
CA ALA A 121 21.72 -12.58 58.69
C ALA A 121 22.99 -12.74 59.56
N PRO A 122 24.07 -13.43 59.11
CA PRO A 122 25.29 -13.53 59.91
C PRO A 122 26.00 -12.19 60.08
N GLN A 123 26.05 -11.37 59.03
CA GLN A 123 26.72 -10.07 59.06
C GLN A 123 25.99 -9.06 59.95
N ALA A 124 24.66 -9.14 59.99
CA ALA A 124 23.80 -8.31 60.83
C ALA A 124 23.91 -8.70 62.30
N PHE A 125 24.10 -9.99 62.59
CA PHE A 125 24.31 -10.50 63.95
C PHE A 125 25.60 -9.97 64.59
N ASP A 126 26.65 -9.81 63.78
CA ASP A 126 27.95 -9.29 64.21
C ASP A 126 28.01 -7.75 64.34
N GLN A 127 26.95 -7.02 63.99
CA GLN A 127 26.97 -5.55 64.06
C GLN A 127 26.75 -5.03 65.50
N PRO A 128 27.55 -4.05 65.95
CA PRO A 128 27.48 -3.54 67.31
C PRO A 128 26.30 -2.60 67.56
N THR A 129 25.74 -1.99 66.51
CA THR A 129 24.60 -1.07 66.63
C THR A 129 23.54 -1.31 65.56
N VAL A 130 22.28 -0.95 65.90
CA VAL A 130 21.16 -0.96 64.95
C VAL A 130 21.41 -0.02 63.75
N GLY A 131 22.19 1.06 63.96
CA GLY A 131 22.58 1.98 62.88
C GLY A 131 23.48 1.32 61.85
N ASP A 132 24.45 0.53 62.32
CA ASP A 132 25.38 -0.20 61.44
C ASP A 132 24.64 -1.32 60.69
N THR A 133 23.75 -2.07 61.37
CA THR A 133 22.88 -3.06 60.73
C THR A 133 22.01 -2.45 59.63
N ARG A 134 21.41 -1.28 59.88
CA ARG A 134 20.58 -0.58 58.88
C ARG A 134 21.41 -0.14 57.67
N THR A 135 22.63 0.34 57.91
CA THR A 135 23.54 0.78 56.84
C THR A 135 23.99 -0.41 55.99
N LEU A 136 24.29 -1.55 56.62
CA LEU A 136 24.61 -2.80 55.95
C LEU A 136 23.46 -3.27 55.04
N ILE A 137 22.23 -3.35 55.58
CA ILE A 137 21.05 -3.77 54.81
C ILE A 137 20.82 -2.83 53.62
N ARG A 138 20.90 -1.52 53.84
CA ARG A 138 20.74 -0.52 52.76
C ARG A 138 21.81 -0.71 51.68
N THR A 139 23.06 -0.90 52.07
CA THR A 139 24.18 -1.08 51.12
C THR A 139 23.96 -2.32 50.26
N ALA A 140 23.61 -3.46 50.88
CA ALA A 140 23.36 -4.69 50.15
C ALA A 140 22.14 -4.61 49.21
N ILE A 141 21.09 -3.88 49.58
CA ILE A 141 19.96 -3.63 48.67
C ILE A 141 20.40 -2.77 47.49
N CYS A 142 21.15 -1.70 47.73
CA CYS A 142 21.70 -0.86 46.66
C CYS A 142 22.61 -1.66 45.72
N GLU A 143 23.51 -2.49 46.25
CA GLU A 143 24.36 -3.40 45.45
C GLU A 143 23.52 -4.30 44.54
N VAL A 144 22.49 -4.96 45.08
CA VAL A 144 21.61 -5.83 44.27
C VAL A 144 20.83 -5.04 43.22
N LEU A 145 20.39 -3.83 43.53
CA LEU A 145 19.69 -2.98 42.57
C LEU A 145 20.62 -2.46 41.46
N ASP A 146 21.86 -2.13 41.79
CA ASP A 146 22.88 -1.71 40.83
C ASP A 146 23.29 -2.88 39.91
N ASP A 147 23.45 -4.09 40.46
CA ASP A 147 23.67 -5.31 39.69
C ASP A 147 22.49 -5.59 38.72
N LEU A 148 21.25 -5.39 39.18
CA LEU A 148 20.05 -5.58 38.36
C LEU A 148 19.83 -4.47 37.32
N ALA A 149 20.45 -3.30 37.52
CA ALA A 149 20.45 -2.20 36.56
C ALA A 149 21.45 -2.41 35.42
N GLN A 150 22.35 -3.40 35.55
CA GLN A 150 23.22 -3.92 34.49
C GLN A 150 22.79 -5.33 34.07
N PRO A 151 21.54 -5.55 33.60
CA PRO A 151 21.19 -6.86 33.12
C PRO A 151 21.92 -7.10 31.78
N ASP A 152 22.92 -7.97 31.79
CA ASP A 152 23.43 -8.67 30.59
C ASP A 152 22.34 -9.64 30.08
N ILE A 153 21.15 -9.10 29.77
CA ILE A 153 20.12 -9.87 29.09
C ILE A 153 20.48 -9.74 27.62
N GLU A 154 21.33 -10.66 27.18
CA GLU A 154 21.40 -11.05 25.78
C GLU A 154 20.02 -11.59 25.41
N LEU A 155 19.15 -10.69 24.95
CA LEU A 155 17.95 -11.06 24.22
C LEU A 155 18.44 -11.84 23.01
N GLU A 156 18.43 -13.17 23.09
CA GLU A 156 18.47 -14.04 21.92
C GLU A 156 17.23 -13.70 21.09
N ALA A 157 17.38 -12.67 20.25
CA ALA A 157 16.46 -12.38 19.16
C ALA A 157 16.71 -13.45 18.10
N ASP A 158 16.26 -14.68 18.38
CA ASP A 158 15.99 -15.66 17.35
C ASP A 158 14.81 -15.14 16.54
N ILE A 159 15.12 -14.21 15.64
CA ILE A 159 14.20 -13.75 14.62
C ILE A 159 14.12 -14.90 13.62
N ASP A 160 13.21 -15.84 13.85
CA ASP A 160 12.75 -16.79 12.84
C ASP A 160 12.04 -16.00 11.73
N LEU A 161 12.84 -15.43 10.82
CA LEU A 161 12.38 -14.76 9.61
C LEU A 161 11.92 -15.76 8.53
N ALA A 162 11.62 -17.01 8.93
CA ALA A 162 11.16 -18.09 8.05
C ALA A 162 9.63 -18.16 8.06
N GLY A 163 8.96 -17.07 7.64
CA GLY A 163 7.50 -17.04 7.63
C GLY A 163 6.85 -16.05 6.66
N VAL A 164 7.62 -15.29 5.89
CA VAL A 164 7.06 -14.47 4.81
C VAL A 164 7.05 -15.31 3.53
N SER A 165 6.17 -16.31 3.48
CA SER A 165 5.65 -16.79 2.21
C SER A 165 4.58 -15.81 1.75
N ASP A 166 4.87 -15.11 0.65
CA ASP A 166 3.92 -14.27 -0.09
C ASP A 166 2.55 -14.96 -0.18
N PRO A 167 1.44 -14.29 0.19
CA PRO A 167 0.15 -14.69 -0.32
C PRO A 167 0.12 -14.30 -1.81
N GLU A 168 0.60 -15.22 -2.66
CA GLU A 168 0.41 -15.15 -4.09
C GLU A 168 -1.05 -14.80 -4.38
N THR A 169 -1.15 -13.74 -5.15
CA THR A 169 -2.36 -13.02 -5.52
C THR A 169 -3.37 -13.93 -6.21
N ASP A 170 -4.61 -13.80 -5.75
CA ASP A 170 -5.82 -14.15 -6.48
C ASP A 170 -5.75 -13.61 -7.92
N SER A 171 -5.74 -14.53 -8.90
CA SER A 171 -5.98 -14.27 -10.31
C SER A 171 -6.45 -15.58 -10.95
N GLY A 172 -7.76 -15.68 -11.14
CA GLY A 172 -8.43 -16.88 -11.67
C GLY A 172 -8.10 -17.21 -13.12
N GLU A 173 -8.47 -18.41 -13.58
CA GLU A 173 -9.66 -18.63 -14.42
C GLU A 173 -9.80 -20.12 -14.84
N SER A 174 -11.05 -20.51 -15.07
CA SER A 174 -11.50 -21.53 -16.04
C SER A 174 -11.88 -22.95 -15.58
N ILE A 175 -13.21 -23.12 -15.42
CA ILE A 175 -14.11 -24.06 -16.11
C ILE A 175 -13.75 -25.57 -16.13
N GLY A 176 -14.68 -26.39 -15.62
CA GLY A 176 -15.08 -27.63 -16.30
C GLY A 176 -15.59 -28.80 -15.44
N GLY A 177 -16.90 -29.05 -15.50
CA GLY A 177 -17.58 -30.34 -15.22
C GLY A 177 -17.67 -30.76 -13.75
N SER A 178 -18.60 -31.57 -13.26
CA SER A 178 -19.85 -32.17 -13.70
C SER A 178 -20.37 -32.98 -12.48
N GLU A 179 -21.67 -33.24 -12.45
CA GLU A 179 -22.35 -34.33 -11.72
C GLU A 179 -22.57 -34.28 -10.19
N ALA A 180 -23.85 -33.99 -9.86
CA ALA A 180 -24.78 -34.87 -9.16
C ALA A 180 -24.38 -35.50 -7.81
N ALA A 181 -25.03 -35.04 -6.73
CA ALA A 181 -25.49 -35.91 -5.65
C ALA A 181 -26.83 -35.41 -5.11
N ALA A 182 -27.82 -36.29 -5.19
CA ALA A 182 -29.16 -36.14 -4.63
C ALA A 182 -29.14 -36.25 -3.10
N GLY A 183 -30.04 -35.52 -2.44
CA GLY A 183 -30.33 -35.65 -1.02
C GLY A 183 -31.55 -34.82 -0.66
N LEU A 184 -32.69 -35.50 -0.62
CA LEU A 184 -34.02 -35.00 -0.26
C LEU A 184 -34.00 -34.39 1.15
N ASP A 185 -34.69 -33.27 1.35
CA ASP A 185 -35.60 -33.18 2.50
C ASP A 185 -36.66 -32.10 2.33
N ASP A 186 -37.86 -32.54 2.67
CA ASP A 186 -39.17 -32.00 2.38
C ASP A 186 -39.63 -31.12 3.54
N GLN A 187 -39.96 -29.84 3.29
CA GLN A 187 -40.99 -29.13 4.07
C GLN A 187 -41.35 -27.77 3.45
N ARG A 188 -42.52 -27.75 2.78
CA ARG A 188 -43.32 -26.54 2.53
C ARG A 188 -44.45 -26.45 3.54
N LEU A 189 -44.44 -25.40 4.36
CA LEU A 189 -45.61 -24.76 4.96
C LEU A 189 -45.22 -23.28 5.00
N GLY A 190 -45.89 -22.32 4.38
CA GLY A 190 -47.30 -22.10 4.17
C GLY A 190 -47.46 -20.59 4.35
N ARG A 191 -47.63 -19.86 3.24
CA ARG A 191 -47.85 -18.42 3.21
C ARG A 191 -49.35 -18.18 3.40
N SER A 192 -49.72 -17.41 4.42
CA SER A 192 -51.04 -16.77 4.50
C SER A 192 -50.88 -15.34 4.96
N GLU A 193 -51.49 -14.47 4.16
CA GLU A 193 -51.49 -13.00 4.20
C GLU A 193 -52.14 -12.42 5.48
N PRO A 194 -51.90 -11.13 5.78
CA PRO A 194 -52.52 -10.46 6.92
C PRO A 194 -53.93 -9.99 6.57
N THR A 195 -54.90 -10.27 7.44
CA THR A 195 -56.26 -9.72 7.34
C THR A 195 -56.39 -8.47 8.20
N ALA A 196 -56.78 -7.36 7.56
CA ALA A 196 -57.28 -6.14 8.16
C ALA A 196 -58.82 -6.06 7.97
N GLU A 197 -59.48 -5.29 8.85
CA GLU A 197 -60.92 -4.91 8.88
C GLU A 197 -61.85 -6.05 9.38
N LEU A 198 -62.70 -5.89 10.40
CA LEU A 198 -63.48 -4.78 10.97
C LEU A 198 -63.55 -4.87 12.51
#